data_AF-A0A7V4S3N7-F1
#
_entry.id   AF-A0A7V4S3N7-F1
#
_cell.length_a   1.000
_cell.length_b   1.000
_cell.length_c   1.000
_cell.angle_alpha   90.00
_cell.angle_beta   90.00
_cell.angle_gamma   90.00
#
_symmetry.space_group_name_H-M   'P 1'
#
loop_
_entity.id
_entity.type
_entity.pdbx_description
1 polymer ?
#
loop_
_entity_poly.entity_id
_entity_poly.type
_entity_poly.pdbx_seq_one_letter_code
_entity_poly.pdbx_strand_id
1 'polypeptide(L)'
;MFNSETQAGEVKILGKKGNWTLLLNGEPFYIKGVGCGKHTGSRGEDYLKMAKELGANTVRTWGTDQGTQDYLDKAHEYGLMVIAGIWLNYSDGGYYSYISGNDYMESKKQEIIDYVNKFKNHPAILMWGIGNEVINFTHSEEERVAFCKFLNKIIKIVHKLDPHHPVMYVSADTTAIPYVKKYVPALDIIGMNVYGNIQISHNKCISVLNIPYIITEYGPPGYWDRPKDQNGMSIEPQDYEKAIWYRDHTRQIHRLRGYNLGGVAHFLGELTEETLTWWNINYSRYKTASFNMLKLLYTGCPVSNEAPVIRSFELSKTNNIKPGEKIDVSVKATDPEEDTLSYNYTLSSPESSYLQFTMHKKIPIKVIGKGSFAKVVIPDDIDNGIYRLYVFVTDEQGNVATTNKSINISGR
;
A
#
# COMPACT_ATOMS: atom_id res chain seq x y z
N MET A 1 -7.44 -13.22 35.00
CA MET A 1 -6.87 -14.55 34.71
C MET A 1 -7.13 -14.82 33.24
N PHE A 2 -6.12 -14.66 32.39
CA PHE A 2 -6.22 -14.99 30.97
C PHE A 2 -5.93 -16.47 30.82
N ASN A 3 -6.91 -17.23 30.34
CA ASN A 3 -6.77 -18.66 30.11
C ASN A 3 -5.77 -18.88 28.96
N SER A 4 -4.75 -19.68 29.24
CA SER A 4 -3.54 -19.86 28.44
C SER A 4 -3.67 -20.98 27.40
N GLU A 5 -4.68 -20.91 26.54
CA GLU A 5 -4.75 -21.70 25.29
C GLU A 5 -5.37 -20.82 24.20
N THR A 6 -4.56 -19.98 23.55
CA THR A 6 -4.97 -19.30 22.32
C THR A 6 -5.06 -20.33 21.21
N GLN A 7 -6.26 -20.86 20.98
CA GLN A 7 -6.55 -21.71 19.84
C GLN A 7 -6.24 -20.94 18.54
N ALA A 8 -5.52 -21.57 17.61
CA ALA A 8 -5.26 -21.01 16.29
C ALA A 8 -6.58 -20.59 15.62
N GLY A 9 -6.59 -19.43 14.98
CA GLY A 9 -7.75 -19.01 14.19
C GLY A 9 -7.98 -19.99 13.05
N GLU A 10 -9.22 -20.41 12.82
CA GLU A 10 -9.59 -21.21 11.66
C GLU A 10 -10.20 -20.30 10.59
N VAL A 11 -9.60 -20.30 9.39
CA VAL A 11 -10.04 -19.49 8.26
C VAL A 11 -10.45 -20.38 7.09
N LYS A 12 -11.71 -20.26 6.67
CA LYS A 12 -12.29 -21.08 5.60
C LYS A 12 -12.93 -20.22 4.53
N ILE A 13 -12.84 -20.68 3.28
CA ILE A 13 -13.61 -20.12 2.16
C ILE A 13 -14.70 -21.13 1.82
N LEU A 14 -15.97 -20.76 2.02
CA LEU A 14 -17.12 -21.61 1.73
C LEU A 14 -18.02 -21.00 0.65
N GLY A 15 -18.74 -21.87 -0.06
CA GLY A 15 -19.76 -21.47 -1.03
C GLY A 15 -19.50 -22.00 -2.43
N LYS A 16 -19.82 -21.18 -3.43
CA LYS A 16 -19.52 -21.41 -4.85
C LYS A 16 -19.36 -20.07 -5.55
N LYS A 17 -18.86 -20.09 -6.78
CA LYS A 17 -18.66 -18.87 -7.60
C LYS A 17 -19.88 -17.94 -7.56
N GLY A 18 -19.66 -16.69 -7.15
CA GLY A 18 -20.69 -15.67 -6.98
C GLY A 18 -21.37 -15.65 -5.61
N ASN A 19 -21.05 -16.60 -4.74
CA ASN A 19 -21.57 -16.68 -3.38
C ASN A 19 -20.51 -17.25 -2.40
N TRP A 20 -19.25 -16.86 -2.59
CA TRP A 20 -18.17 -17.20 -1.67
C TRP A 20 -18.26 -16.35 -0.40
N THR A 21 -17.93 -16.96 0.73
CA THR A 21 -17.81 -16.29 2.02
C THR A 21 -16.51 -16.73 2.69
N LEU A 22 -15.72 -15.77 3.15
CA LEU A 22 -14.61 -16.02 4.06
C LEU A 22 -15.18 -16.14 5.47
N LEU A 23 -14.83 -17.20 6.18
CA LEU A 23 -15.18 -17.40 7.57
C LEU A 23 -13.92 -17.28 8.42
N LEU A 24 -14.03 -16.55 9.53
CA LEU A 24 -13.04 -16.53 10.60
C LEU A 24 -13.68 -17.14 11.84
N ASN A 25 -13.17 -18.28 12.30
CA ASN A 25 -13.71 -19.04 13.43
C ASN A 25 -15.21 -19.35 13.29
N GLY A 26 -15.63 -19.69 12.07
CA GLY A 26 -17.03 -20.01 11.74
C GLY A 26 -17.91 -18.79 11.41
N GLU A 27 -17.46 -17.58 11.69
CA GLU A 27 -18.25 -16.36 11.47
C GLU A 27 -17.93 -15.67 10.14
N PRO A 28 -18.93 -15.13 9.41
CA PRO A 28 -18.68 -14.39 8.18
C PRO A 28 -17.75 -13.20 8.37
N PHE A 29 -16.65 -13.20 7.64
CA PHE A 29 -15.63 -12.17 7.65
C PHE A 29 -15.53 -11.52 6.27
N TYR A 30 -15.60 -10.18 6.22
CA TYR A 30 -15.35 -9.43 4.99
C TYR A 30 -14.19 -8.47 5.24
N ILE A 31 -13.18 -8.52 4.37
CA ILE A 31 -11.91 -7.82 4.59
C ILE A 31 -12.09 -6.33 4.33
N LYS A 32 -11.95 -5.53 5.40
CA LYS A 32 -11.78 -4.08 5.40
C LYS A 32 -10.33 -3.80 5.72
N GLY A 33 -9.50 -3.95 4.70
CA GLY A 33 -8.05 -4.03 4.84
C GLY A 33 -7.33 -2.71 4.64
N VAL A 34 -6.11 -2.62 5.15
CA VAL A 34 -5.16 -1.57 4.80
C VAL A 34 -3.74 -2.14 4.70
N GLY A 35 -2.98 -1.71 3.70
CA GLY A 35 -1.57 -2.07 3.56
C GLY A 35 -0.75 -1.36 4.63
N CYS A 36 0.00 -2.11 5.43
CA CYS A 36 0.77 -1.56 6.55
C CYS A 36 1.98 -2.45 6.86
N GLY A 37 3.11 -2.21 6.21
CA GLY A 37 4.31 -3.06 6.33
C GLY A 37 5.16 -2.80 7.57
N LYS A 38 4.84 -1.78 8.37
CA LYS A 38 5.57 -1.43 9.60
C LYS A 38 4.57 -1.13 10.70
N HIS A 39 4.75 -1.67 11.89
CA HIS A 39 3.89 -1.34 13.02
C HIS A 39 4.28 0.00 13.69
N THR A 40 5.56 0.41 13.60
CA THR A 40 6.06 1.68 14.16
C THR A 40 6.63 2.62 13.09
N GLY A 41 6.25 3.90 13.14
CA GLY A 41 6.74 4.98 12.27
C GLY A 41 8.06 5.59 12.71
N SER A 42 8.64 6.45 11.86
CA SER A 42 9.97 7.03 12.08
C SER A 42 10.08 7.94 13.30
N ARG A 43 8.95 8.40 13.86
CA ARG A 43 8.88 9.24 15.06
C ARG A 43 8.11 8.57 16.20
N GLY A 44 7.96 7.25 16.15
CA GLY A 44 7.26 6.46 17.17
C GLY A 44 5.74 6.40 16.98
N GLU A 45 5.23 6.67 15.78
CA GLU A 45 3.82 6.48 15.46
C GLU A 45 3.44 5.00 15.55
N ASP A 46 2.31 4.69 16.18
CA ASP A 46 1.76 3.33 16.18
C ASP A 46 0.79 3.17 15.00
N TYR A 47 1.28 2.59 13.90
CA TYR A 47 0.49 2.43 12.68
C TYR A 47 -0.58 1.34 12.80
N LEU A 48 -0.39 0.31 13.63
CA LEU A 48 -1.43 -0.71 13.84
C LEU A 48 -2.58 -0.16 14.67
N LYS A 49 -2.28 0.70 15.66
CA LYS A 49 -3.32 1.47 16.35
C LYS A 49 -4.06 2.37 15.38
N MET A 50 -3.34 3.04 14.49
CA MET A 50 -3.94 3.90 13.47
C MET A 50 -4.82 3.10 12.48
N ALA A 51 -4.43 1.87 12.12
CA ALA A 51 -5.27 0.95 11.34
C ALA A 51 -6.56 0.57 12.07
N LYS A 52 -6.50 0.34 13.38
CA LYS A 52 -7.71 0.14 14.20
C LYS A 52 -8.59 1.40 14.23
N GLU A 53 -7.99 2.57 14.41
CA GLU A 53 -8.72 3.87 14.41
C GLU A 53 -9.39 4.19 13.06
N LEU A 54 -8.79 3.72 11.95
CA LEU A 54 -9.37 3.73 10.61
C LEU A 54 -10.63 2.85 10.52
N GLY A 55 -10.82 1.91 11.45
CA GLY A 55 -11.87 0.90 11.37
C GLY A 55 -11.51 -0.30 10.49
N ALA A 56 -10.22 -0.46 10.15
CA ALA A 56 -9.77 -1.67 9.47
C ALA A 56 -9.90 -2.88 10.41
N ASN A 57 -10.21 -4.03 9.84
CA ASN A 57 -10.18 -5.32 10.54
C ASN A 57 -9.02 -6.22 10.08
N THR A 58 -8.25 -5.77 9.10
CA THR A 58 -7.16 -6.55 8.51
C THR A 58 -6.03 -5.62 8.07
N VAL A 59 -4.79 -6.04 8.29
CA VAL A 59 -3.60 -5.43 7.72
C VAL A 59 -2.89 -6.40 6.78
N ARG A 60 -2.21 -5.87 5.77
CA ARG A 60 -1.41 -6.67 4.83
C ARG A 60 0.07 -6.28 4.93
N THR A 61 0.93 -7.30 5.00
CA THR A 61 2.38 -7.20 4.83
C THR A 61 2.80 -7.81 3.48
N TRP A 62 4.05 -7.57 3.05
CA TRP A 62 4.61 -8.08 1.79
C TRP A 62 5.71 -9.12 2.01
N GLY A 63 6.37 -9.11 3.16
CA GLY A 63 7.51 -9.97 3.46
C GLY A 63 7.55 -10.47 4.90
N THR A 64 8.35 -11.51 5.10
CA THR A 64 8.57 -12.17 6.40
C THR A 64 9.31 -11.27 7.38
N ASP A 65 10.08 -10.30 6.87
CA ASP A 65 10.76 -9.23 7.60
C ASP A 65 9.78 -8.21 8.19
N GLN A 66 8.58 -8.10 7.63
CA GLN A 66 7.52 -7.19 8.10
C GLN A 66 6.58 -7.90 9.08
N GLY A 67 6.18 -9.14 8.78
CA GLY A 67 5.30 -9.95 9.61
C GLY A 67 6.04 -10.69 10.73
N THR A 68 6.74 -9.96 11.60
CA THR A 68 7.47 -10.54 12.74
C THR A 68 6.53 -10.94 13.89
N GLN A 69 7.06 -11.65 14.90
CA GLN A 69 6.30 -12.00 16.11
C GLN A 69 5.70 -10.74 16.76
N ASP A 70 6.52 -9.71 16.96
CA ASP A 70 6.09 -8.43 17.56
C ASP A 70 5.00 -7.73 16.73
N TYR A 71 5.11 -7.73 15.40
CA TYR A 71 4.06 -7.20 14.53
C TYR A 71 2.74 -7.96 14.70
N LEU A 72 2.80 -9.30 14.71
CA LEU A 72 1.63 -10.16 14.82
C LEU A 72 0.97 -10.05 16.21
N ASP A 73 1.77 -10.01 17.28
CA ASP A 73 1.31 -9.80 18.65
C ASP A 73 0.60 -8.45 18.78
N LYS A 74 1.20 -7.38 18.21
CA LYS A 74 0.62 -6.04 18.21
C LYS A 74 -0.65 -5.94 17.38
N ALA A 75 -0.70 -6.61 16.23
CA ALA A 75 -1.93 -6.72 15.44
C ALA A 75 -3.04 -7.41 16.24
N HIS A 76 -2.71 -8.51 16.93
CA HIS A 76 -3.64 -9.21 17.80
C HIS A 76 -4.17 -8.34 18.95
N GLU A 77 -3.29 -7.60 19.63
CA GLU A 77 -3.65 -6.66 20.70
C GLU A 77 -4.73 -5.66 20.23
N TYR A 78 -4.64 -5.24 18.98
CA TYR A 78 -5.60 -4.32 18.38
C TYR A 78 -6.83 -4.99 17.75
N GLY A 79 -6.89 -6.33 17.73
CA GLY A 79 -7.97 -7.09 17.11
C GLY A 79 -7.92 -7.08 15.58
N LEU A 80 -6.72 -6.90 15.02
CA LEU A 80 -6.47 -6.91 13.58
C LEU A 80 -6.04 -8.30 13.13
N MET A 81 -6.59 -8.75 12.01
CA MET A 81 -6.10 -9.92 11.30
C MET A 81 -4.99 -9.52 10.32
N VAL A 82 -4.15 -10.47 9.93
CA VAL A 82 -2.97 -10.22 9.10
C VAL A 82 -2.96 -11.13 7.88
N ILE A 83 -2.97 -10.51 6.70
CA ILE A 83 -2.55 -11.17 5.47
C ILE A 83 -1.02 -11.16 5.49
N ALA A 84 -0.43 -12.29 5.88
CA ALA A 84 1.01 -12.41 6.10
C ALA A 84 1.73 -12.62 4.76
N GLY A 85 2.38 -11.56 4.28
CA GLY A 85 3.11 -11.57 3.02
C GLY A 85 4.43 -12.33 3.12
N ILE A 86 4.77 -13.06 2.06
CA ILE A 86 6.07 -13.70 1.87
C ILE A 86 6.60 -13.29 0.51
N TRP A 87 7.72 -12.56 0.51
CA TRP A 87 8.28 -11.99 -0.70
C TRP A 87 8.97 -13.06 -1.56
N LEU A 88 8.62 -13.06 -2.85
CA LEU A 88 9.29 -13.82 -3.90
C LEU A 88 9.89 -12.84 -4.91
N ASN A 89 11.17 -13.04 -5.24
CA ASN A 89 11.93 -12.15 -6.10
C ASN A 89 11.47 -12.27 -7.55
N TYR A 90 11.52 -11.17 -8.28
CA TYR A 90 11.34 -11.17 -9.71
C TYR A 90 12.53 -11.86 -10.36
N SER A 91 12.28 -12.69 -11.35
CA SER A 91 13.38 -13.40 -11.99
C SER A 91 14.20 -12.43 -12.83
N ASP A 92 15.50 -12.38 -12.58
CA ASP A 92 16.49 -11.68 -13.39
C ASP A 92 17.21 -12.62 -14.38
N GLY A 93 16.91 -13.92 -14.33
CA GLY A 93 17.56 -14.95 -15.14
C GLY A 93 18.96 -15.32 -14.65
N GLY A 94 19.42 -14.72 -13.55
CA GLY A 94 20.66 -15.01 -12.86
C GLY A 94 20.39 -15.75 -11.55
N TYR A 95 20.73 -15.12 -10.42
CA TYR A 95 20.55 -15.73 -9.11
C TYR A 95 19.06 -15.90 -8.77
N TYR A 96 18.23 -14.92 -9.11
CA TYR A 96 16.77 -15.05 -8.97
C TYR A 96 16.23 -15.70 -10.23
N SER A 97 16.15 -17.03 -10.20
CA SER A 97 15.63 -17.85 -11.31
C SER A 97 14.79 -19.00 -10.76
N TYR A 98 13.78 -19.43 -11.52
CA TYR A 98 12.83 -20.49 -11.17
C TYR A 98 12.97 -21.73 -12.07
N ILE A 99 13.77 -21.68 -13.14
CA ILE A 99 13.95 -22.79 -14.09
C ILE A 99 14.97 -23.84 -13.63
N SER A 100 15.97 -23.45 -12.83
CA SER A 100 17.17 -24.25 -12.61
C SER A 100 17.20 -25.05 -11.30
N GLY A 101 16.14 -25.01 -10.48
CA GLY A 101 16.18 -25.65 -9.15
C GLY A 101 17.37 -25.16 -8.31
N ASN A 102 17.70 -23.88 -8.48
CA ASN A 102 18.87 -23.24 -7.88
C ASN A 102 18.73 -23.07 -6.37
N ASP A 103 19.84 -22.67 -5.74
CA ASP A 103 19.92 -22.39 -4.30
C ASP A 103 18.85 -21.39 -3.84
N TYR A 104 18.43 -20.46 -4.70
CA TYR A 104 17.38 -19.50 -4.40
C TYR A 104 16.04 -20.19 -4.10
N MET A 105 15.58 -21.09 -4.98
CA MET A 105 14.29 -21.77 -4.80
C MET A 105 14.26 -22.63 -3.55
N GLU A 106 15.34 -23.37 -3.26
CA GLU A 106 15.40 -24.23 -2.07
C GLU A 106 15.54 -23.40 -0.79
N SER A 107 16.35 -22.33 -0.80
CA SER A 107 16.44 -21.37 0.31
C SER A 107 15.07 -20.73 0.60
N LYS A 108 14.39 -20.24 -0.44
CA LYS A 108 13.09 -19.59 -0.30
C LYS A 108 12.00 -20.56 0.13
N LYS A 109 12.03 -21.80 -0.36
CA LYS A 109 11.15 -22.87 0.12
C LYS A 109 11.36 -23.13 1.61
N GLN A 110 12.61 -23.21 2.07
CA GLN A 110 12.90 -23.43 3.48
C GLN A 110 12.43 -22.24 4.34
N GLU A 111 12.68 -21.00 3.90
CA GLU A 111 12.18 -19.80 4.56
C GLU A 111 10.65 -19.83 4.74
N ILE A 112 9.91 -20.22 3.69
CA ILE A 112 8.44 -20.33 3.75
C ILE A 112 8.01 -21.40 4.75
N ILE A 113 8.66 -22.57 4.74
CA ILE A 113 8.37 -23.66 5.68
C ILE A 113 8.59 -23.20 7.12
N ASP A 114 9.71 -22.53 7.39
CA ASP A 114 10.07 -22.06 8.73
C ASP A 114 9.10 -20.98 9.21
N TYR A 115 8.77 -20.02 8.34
CA TYR A 115 7.84 -18.95 8.65
C TYR A 115 6.42 -19.46 8.94
N VAL A 116 5.90 -20.37 8.11
CA VAL A 116 4.57 -20.98 8.33
C VAL A 116 4.58 -21.83 9.59
N ASN A 117 5.58 -22.67 9.82
CA ASN A 117 5.63 -23.48 11.06
C ASN A 117 5.70 -22.62 12.32
N LYS A 118 6.40 -21.49 12.25
CA LYS A 118 6.50 -20.55 13.36
C LYS A 118 5.17 -19.87 13.68
N PHE A 119 4.40 -19.48 12.66
CA PHE A 119 3.27 -18.56 12.85
C PHE A 119 1.89 -19.13 12.50
N LYS A 120 1.76 -20.35 11.97
CA LYS A 120 0.46 -20.97 11.64
C LYS A 120 -0.55 -21.04 12.79
N ASN A 121 -0.08 -21.04 14.04
CA ASN A 121 -0.95 -21.05 15.21
C ASN A 121 -1.17 -19.65 15.79
N HIS A 122 -0.57 -18.62 15.21
CA HIS A 122 -0.70 -17.25 15.71
C HIS A 122 -2.11 -16.72 15.43
N PRO A 123 -2.85 -16.25 16.44
CA PRO A 123 -4.28 -15.94 16.31
C PRO A 123 -4.59 -14.73 15.42
N ALA A 124 -3.60 -13.90 15.09
CA ALA A 124 -3.75 -12.81 14.13
C ALA A 124 -3.63 -13.24 12.65
N ILE A 125 -3.18 -14.44 12.32
CA ILE A 125 -3.03 -14.85 10.92
C ILE A 125 -4.41 -15.01 10.27
N LEU A 126 -4.60 -14.38 9.10
CA LEU A 126 -5.78 -14.56 8.27
C LEU A 126 -5.52 -15.52 7.12
N MET A 127 -4.41 -15.31 6.42
CA MET A 127 -4.00 -16.08 5.24
C MET A 127 -2.55 -15.75 4.86
N TRP A 128 -1.95 -16.64 4.06
CA TRP A 128 -0.59 -16.49 3.57
C TRP A 128 -0.56 -15.83 2.19
N GLY A 129 0.09 -14.67 2.05
CA GLY A 129 0.27 -13.98 0.77
C GLY A 129 1.63 -14.30 0.15
N ILE A 130 1.73 -15.35 -0.66
CA ILE A 130 3.01 -15.82 -1.20
C ILE A 130 3.27 -15.18 -2.56
N GLY A 131 4.19 -14.21 -2.60
CA GLY A 131 4.58 -13.48 -3.81
C GLY A 131 3.65 -12.30 -4.13
N ASN A 132 4.25 -11.25 -4.69
CA ASN A 132 3.59 -10.03 -5.14
C ASN A 132 4.06 -9.67 -6.54
N GLU A 133 3.19 -9.74 -7.54
CA GLU A 133 3.42 -9.27 -8.91
C GLU A 133 4.60 -9.91 -9.66
N VAL A 134 5.12 -11.04 -9.17
CA VAL A 134 6.29 -11.74 -9.74
C VAL A 134 6.15 -12.02 -11.25
N ILE A 135 4.96 -12.39 -11.73
CA ILE A 135 4.71 -12.66 -13.15
C ILE A 135 4.84 -11.37 -13.98
N ASN A 136 4.36 -10.23 -13.46
CA ASN A 136 4.38 -8.95 -14.16
C ASN A 136 5.82 -8.47 -14.40
N PHE A 137 6.66 -8.56 -13.36
CA PHE A 137 8.03 -8.07 -13.40
C PHE A 137 9.07 -9.11 -13.85
N THR A 138 8.67 -10.36 -14.09
CA THR A 138 9.53 -11.34 -14.74
C THR A 138 9.33 -11.24 -16.25
N HIS A 139 10.40 -11.03 -17.02
CA HIS A 139 10.30 -10.84 -18.48
C HIS A 139 10.29 -12.14 -19.28
N SER A 140 11.02 -13.17 -18.83
CA SER A 140 11.09 -14.47 -19.52
C SER A 140 9.80 -15.27 -19.31
N GLU A 141 9.19 -15.72 -20.41
CA GLU A 141 8.01 -16.59 -20.36
C GLU A 141 8.31 -17.94 -19.69
N GLU A 142 9.50 -18.49 -19.94
CA GLU A 142 9.95 -19.73 -19.31
C GLU A 142 10.02 -19.58 -17.79
N GLU A 143 10.58 -18.46 -17.32
CA GLU A 143 10.67 -18.13 -15.89
C GLU A 143 9.30 -17.90 -15.27
N ARG A 144 8.36 -17.22 -15.96
CA ARG A 144 6.97 -17.07 -15.49
C ARG A 144 6.28 -18.41 -15.29
N VAL A 145 6.44 -19.33 -16.24
CA VAL A 145 5.85 -20.68 -16.14
C VAL A 145 6.52 -21.48 -15.02
N ALA A 146 7.84 -21.41 -14.89
CA ALA A 146 8.58 -22.10 -13.85
C ALA A 146 8.24 -21.58 -12.45
N PHE A 147 8.15 -20.26 -12.29
CA PHE A 147 7.62 -19.60 -11.09
C PHE A 147 6.26 -20.16 -10.70
N CYS A 148 5.31 -20.27 -11.64
CA CYS A 148 3.98 -20.79 -11.34
C CYS A 148 4.01 -22.25 -10.86
N LYS A 149 4.86 -23.08 -11.45
CA LYS A 149 5.05 -24.48 -11.00
C LYS A 149 5.64 -24.53 -9.59
N PHE A 150 6.61 -23.67 -9.30
CA PHE A 150 7.17 -23.51 -7.96
C PHE A 150 6.12 -23.06 -6.95
N LEU A 151 5.39 -22.00 -7.25
CA LEU A 151 4.30 -21.49 -6.42
C LEU A 151 3.27 -22.57 -6.11
N ASN A 152 2.82 -23.33 -7.12
CA ASN A 152 1.89 -24.44 -6.91
C ASN A 152 2.45 -25.55 -6.02
N LYS A 153 3.75 -25.86 -6.12
CA LYS A 153 4.43 -26.82 -5.23
C LYS A 153 4.47 -26.29 -3.80
N ILE A 154 4.79 -25.02 -3.61
CA ILE A 154 4.83 -24.35 -2.31
C ILE A 154 3.45 -24.33 -1.65
N ILE A 155 2.40 -23.94 -2.37
CA ILE A 155 1.02 -23.91 -1.84
C ILE A 155 0.63 -25.28 -1.27
N LYS A 156 0.91 -26.37 -2.00
CA LYS A 156 0.66 -27.74 -1.53
C LYS A 156 1.46 -28.12 -0.28
N ILE A 157 2.65 -27.55 -0.10
CA ILE A 157 3.44 -27.76 1.12
C ILE A 157 2.79 -26.99 2.28
N VAL A 158 2.44 -25.72 2.07
CA VAL A 158 1.79 -24.88 3.08
C VAL A 158 0.48 -25.51 3.54
N HIS A 159 -0.38 -25.99 2.63
CA HIS A 159 -1.62 -26.69 3.00
C HIS A 159 -1.42 -27.93 3.87
N LYS A 160 -0.28 -28.63 3.75
CA LYS A 160 0.04 -29.77 4.62
C LYS A 160 0.53 -29.32 5.99
N LEU A 161 1.24 -28.20 6.06
CA LEU A 161 1.78 -27.66 7.31
C LEU A 161 0.71 -26.92 8.12
N ASP A 162 -0.18 -26.22 7.41
CA ASP A 162 -1.24 -25.37 7.93
C ASP A 162 -2.53 -25.59 7.12
N PRO A 163 -3.44 -26.44 7.61
CA PRO A 163 -4.74 -26.66 6.99
C PRO A 163 -5.78 -25.61 7.40
N HIS A 164 -5.42 -24.64 8.25
CA HIS A 164 -6.36 -23.68 8.85
C HIS A 164 -6.38 -22.33 8.14
N HIS A 165 -5.38 -22.01 7.31
CA HIS A 165 -5.29 -20.72 6.62
C HIS A 165 -5.20 -20.87 5.09
N PRO A 166 -5.99 -20.11 4.32
CA PRO A 166 -5.87 -20.05 2.87
C PRO A 166 -4.51 -19.50 2.41
N VAL A 167 -4.15 -19.84 1.17
CA VAL A 167 -2.97 -19.31 0.49
C VAL A 167 -3.40 -18.45 -0.71
N MET A 168 -2.84 -17.25 -0.75
CA MET A 168 -3.05 -16.24 -1.77
C MET A 168 -1.76 -15.95 -2.55
N TYR A 169 -1.89 -15.68 -3.85
CA TYR A 169 -0.87 -15.03 -4.68
C TYR A 169 -1.41 -13.69 -5.15
N VAL A 170 -0.56 -12.65 -5.16
CA VAL A 170 -0.97 -11.30 -5.55
C VAL A 170 -0.50 -10.97 -6.97
N SER A 171 -1.44 -10.66 -7.84
CA SER A 171 -1.26 -10.28 -9.24
C SER A 171 -1.22 -8.76 -9.43
N ALA A 172 -0.42 -8.28 -10.37
CA ALA A 172 -0.57 -6.93 -10.91
C ALA A 172 -1.80 -6.95 -11.82
N ASP A 173 -2.90 -6.33 -11.38
CA ASP A 173 -4.19 -6.40 -12.04
C ASP A 173 -4.53 -7.84 -12.49
N THR A 174 -4.88 -8.04 -13.75
CA THR A 174 -5.30 -9.33 -14.32
C THR A 174 -4.16 -10.16 -14.92
N THR A 175 -2.91 -9.69 -14.86
CA THR A 175 -1.77 -10.26 -15.59
C THR A 175 -1.52 -11.74 -15.27
N ALA A 176 -1.68 -12.15 -14.00
CA ALA A 176 -1.41 -13.52 -13.58
C ALA A 176 -2.54 -14.52 -13.87
N ILE A 177 -3.77 -14.04 -14.15
CA ILE A 177 -4.95 -14.90 -14.30
C ILE A 177 -4.77 -16.09 -15.26
N PRO A 178 -4.25 -15.92 -16.50
CA PRO A 178 -4.06 -17.05 -17.40
C PRO A 178 -3.05 -18.08 -16.86
N TYR A 179 -2.00 -17.62 -16.16
CA TYR A 179 -0.99 -18.49 -15.57
C TYR A 179 -1.54 -19.26 -14.37
N VAL A 180 -2.24 -18.57 -13.46
CA VAL A 180 -2.89 -19.19 -12.29
C VAL A 180 -3.84 -20.28 -12.73
N LYS A 181 -4.70 -20.01 -13.73
CA LYS A 181 -5.64 -20.99 -14.26
C LYS A 181 -4.97 -22.27 -14.75
N LYS A 182 -3.81 -22.14 -15.40
CA LYS A 182 -3.14 -23.25 -16.10
C LYS A 182 -2.17 -24.01 -15.19
N TYR A 183 -1.45 -23.32 -14.31
CA TYR A 183 -0.28 -23.86 -13.63
C TYR A 183 -0.38 -23.86 -12.10
N VAL A 184 -1.35 -23.16 -11.51
CA VAL A 184 -1.48 -23.00 -10.03
C VAL A 184 -2.84 -23.47 -9.51
N PRO A 185 -3.28 -24.72 -9.82
CA PRO A 185 -4.60 -25.20 -9.41
C PRO A 185 -4.78 -25.35 -7.89
N ALA A 186 -3.71 -25.33 -7.10
CA ALA A 186 -3.79 -25.41 -5.64
C ALA A 186 -4.14 -24.06 -4.98
N LEU A 187 -4.17 -22.95 -5.71
CA LEU A 187 -4.43 -21.63 -5.12
C LEU A 187 -5.87 -21.50 -4.60
N ASP A 188 -6.03 -21.04 -3.36
CA ASP A 188 -7.35 -20.89 -2.74
C ASP A 188 -8.05 -19.59 -3.16
N ILE A 189 -7.26 -18.52 -3.31
CA ILE A 189 -7.75 -17.16 -3.57
C ILE A 189 -6.70 -16.35 -4.32
N ILE A 190 -7.13 -15.52 -5.26
CA ILE A 190 -6.22 -14.61 -5.98
C ILE A 190 -6.33 -13.18 -5.43
N GLY A 191 -5.20 -12.56 -5.14
CA GLY A 191 -5.10 -11.13 -4.88
C GLY A 191 -4.86 -10.37 -6.19
N MET A 192 -5.47 -9.20 -6.34
CA MET A 192 -5.20 -8.30 -7.48
C MET A 192 -4.92 -6.89 -6.95
N ASN A 193 -3.79 -6.33 -7.33
CA ASN A 193 -3.49 -4.92 -7.13
C ASN A 193 -4.11 -4.13 -8.29
N VAL A 194 -5.08 -3.27 -7.98
CA VAL A 194 -5.88 -2.56 -8.99
C VAL A 194 -6.02 -1.10 -8.59
N TYR A 195 -5.32 -0.24 -9.33
CA TYR A 195 -5.37 1.23 -9.20
C TYR A 195 -6.27 1.90 -10.25
N GLY A 196 -6.69 1.12 -11.25
CA GLY A 196 -7.61 1.52 -12.31
C GLY A 196 -9.02 0.97 -12.11
N ASN A 197 -9.66 0.54 -13.19
CA ASN A 197 -11.07 0.16 -13.18
C ASN A 197 -11.30 -1.27 -12.63
N ILE A 198 -11.74 -1.36 -11.38
CA ILE A 198 -12.03 -2.64 -10.69
C ILE A 198 -13.10 -3.47 -11.40
N GLN A 199 -14.07 -2.87 -12.11
CA GLN A 199 -15.09 -3.65 -12.83
C GLN A 199 -14.48 -4.45 -13.99
N ILE A 200 -13.51 -3.87 -14.69
CA ILE A 200 -12.84 -4.53 -15.81
C ILE A 200 -12.03 -5.72 -15.28
N SER A 201 -11.24 -5.51 -14.23
CA SER A 201 -10.48 -6.57 -13.57
C SER A 201 -11.37 -7.67 -13.02
N HIS A 202 -12.51 -7.31 -12.40
CA HIS A 202 -13.53 -8.25 -11.94
C HIS A 202 -14.04 -9.14 -13.10
N ASN A 203 -14.55 -8.53 -14.18
CA ASN A 203 -15.12 -9.26 -15.31
C ASN A 203 -14.12 -10.27 -15.89
N LYS A 204 -12.85 -9.87 -16.02
CA LYS A 204 -11.77 -10.74 -16.51
C LYS A 204 -11.44 -11.88 -15.56
N CYS A 205 -11.37 -11.59 -14.25
CA CYS A 205 -11.12 -12.60 -13.23
C CYS A 205 -12.20 -13.67 -13.23
N ILE A 206 -13.46 -13.26 -13.14
CA ILE A 206 -14.58 -14.19 -13.05
C ILE A 206 -14.85 -14.91 -14.37
N SER A 207 -14.41 -14.42 -15.53
CA SER A 207 -14.57 -15.17 -16.79
C SER A 207 -13.60 -16.34 -16.90
N VAL A 208 -12.49 -16.34 -16.15
CA VAL A 208 -11.41 -17.35 -16.28
C VAL A 208 -11.31 -18.26 -15.04
N LEU A 209 -11.37 -17.67 -13.85
CA LEU A 209 -11.14 -18.38 -12.59
C LEU A 209 -12.45 -18.85 -11.94
N ASN A 210 -12.33 -19.88 -11.10
CA ASN A 210 -13.43 -20.43 -10.30
C ASN A 210 -13.07 -20.45 -8.80
N ILE A 211 -12.29 -19.47 -8.38
CA ILE A 211 -11.92 -19.18 -6.99
C ILE A 211 -12.30 -17.72 -6.69
N PRO A 212 -12.51 -17.33 -5.43
CA PRO A 212 -12.73 -15.93 -5.08
C PRO A 212 -11.47 -15.07 -5.32
N TYR A 213 -11.63 -13.77 -5.16
CA TYR A 213 -10.51 -12.83 -5.17
C TYR A 213 -10.61 -11.75 -4.09
N ILE A 214 -9.49 -11.09 -3.81
CA ILE A 214 -9.38 -9.86 -2.99
C ILE A 214 -8.74 -8.77 -3.85
N ILE A 215 -9.16 -7.52 -3.68
CA ILE A 215 -8.39 -6.38 -4.21
C ILE A 215 -7.32 -6.03 -3.18
N THR A 216 -6.10 -6.50 -3.39
CA THR A 216 -5.02 -6.50 -2.39
C THR A 216 -4.23 -5.20 -2.31
N GLU A 217 -4.43 -4.33 -3.29
CA GLU A 217 -4.08 -2.91 -3.27
C GLU A 217 -5.10 -2.16 -4.12
N TYR A 218 -5.62 -1.06 -3.59
CA TYR A 218 -6.35 -0.05 -4.35
C TYR A 218 -6.10 1.32 -3.75
N GLY A 219 -6.20 2.35 -4.57
CA GLY A 219 -5.95 3.73 -4.18
C GLY A 219 -6.20 4.69 -5.34
N PRO A 220 -5.56 5.88 -5.35
CA PRO A 220 -5.60 6.76 -6.50
C PRO A 220 -4.91 6.13 -7.73
N PRO A 221 -5.04 6.71 -8.93
CA PRO A 221 -4.39 6.22 -10.14
C PRO A 221 -2.87 6.15 -9.97
N GLY A 222 -2.26 5.14 -10.58
CA GLY A 222 -0.80 5.02 -10.62
C GLY A 222 -0.14 6.16 -11.37
N TYR A 223 1.07 6.51 -10.94
CA TYR A 223 1.82 7.63 -11.51
C TYR A 223 2.22 7.44 -12.97
N TRP A 224 2.26 6.20 -13.44
CA TRP A 224 2.50 5.84 -14.84
C TRP A 224 1.34 6.26 -15.77
N ASP A 225 0.12 6.43 -15.24
CA ASP A 225 -1.07 6.85 -15.99
C ASP A 225 -1.39 8.35 -15.81
N ARG A 226 -0.54 9.10 -15.10
CA ARG A 226 -0.77 10.53 -14.83
C ARG A 226 -0.08 11.44 -15.85
N PRO A 227 -0.68 12.61 -16.15
CA PRO A 227 -0.01 13.67 -16.90
C PRO A 227 1.33 14.04 -16.25
N LYS A 228 2.31 14.40 -17.07
CA LYS A 228 3.58 14.94 -16.61
C LYS A 228 3.52 16.47 -16.59
N ASP A 229 4.19 17.09 -15.62
CA ASP A 229 4.37 18.54 -15.59
C ASP A 229 5.48 19.00 -16.56
N GLN A 230 5.75 20.30 -16.60
CA GLN A 230 6.77 20.89 -17.47
C GLN A 230 8.20 20.37 -17.21
N ASN A 231 8.46 19.74 -16.05
CA ASN A 231 9.74 19.14 -15.70
C ASN A 231 9.75 17.62 -15.97
N GLY A 232 8.69 17.06 -16.56
CA GLY A 232 8.59 15.64 -16.86
C GLY A 232 8.17 14.75 -15.67
N MET A 233 7.79 15.35 -14.53
CA MET A 233 7.40 14.62 -13.33
C MET A 233 5.90 14.36 -13.28
N SER A 234 5.44 13.23 -12.74
CA SER A 234 4.01 12.92 -12.69
C SER A 234 3.23 13.91 -11.81
N ILE A 235 2.08 14.37 -12.29
CA ILE A 235 1.20 15.24 -11.53
C ILE A 235 0.40 14.38 -10.55
N GLU A 236 0.76 14.48 -9.28
CA GLU A 236 0.08 13.82 -8.17
C GLU A 236 -1.32 14.42 -7.96
N PRO A 237 -2.36 13.58 -7.79
CA PRO A 237 -3.68 14.06 -7.39
C PRO A 237 -3.65 14.76 -6.04
N GLN A 238 -4.52 15.74 -5.84
CA GLN A 238 -4.71 16.41 -4.54
C GLN A 238 -5.39 15.46 -3.55
N ASP A 239 -5.20 15.66 -2.25
CA ASP A 239 -5.67 14.70 -1.23
C ASP A 239 -7.18 14.46 -1.22
N TYR A 240 -8.01 15.47 -1.52
CA TYR A 240 -9.46 15.27 -1.66
C TYR A 240 -9.82 14.48 -2.92
N GLU A 241 -9.03 14.58 -3.99
CA GLU A 241 -9.23 13.77 -5.20
C GLU A 241 -8.88 12.31 -4.89
N LYS A 242 -7.77 12.06 -4.18
CA LYS A 242 -7.42 10.72 -3.69
C LYS A 242 -8.54 10.13 -2.82
N ALA A 243 -9.14 10.92 -1.94
CA ALA A 243 -10.26 10.48 -1.10
C ALA A 243 -11.46 10.01 -1.95
N ILE A 244 -11.77 10.70 -3.06
CA ILE A 244 -12.82 10.29 -4.00
C ILE A 244 -12.50 8.93 -4.64
N TRP A 245 -11.24 8.70 -5.03
CA TRP A 245 -10.81 7.40 -5.57
C TRP A 245 -11.00 6.27 -4.56
N TYR A 246 -10.57 6.46 -3.31
CA TYR A 246 -10.81 5.48 -2.25
C TYR A 246 -12.29 5.20 -2.06
N ARG A 247 -13.13 6.24 -2.02
CA ARG A 247 -14.58 6.09 -1.90
C ARG A 247 -15.17 5.22 -2.99
N ASP A 248 -14.82 5.51 -4.23
CA ASP A 248 -15.43 4.87 -5.38
C ASP A 248 -14.94 3.42 -5.53
N HIS A 249 -13.64 3.18 -5.33
CA HIS A 249 -13.08 1.83 -5.28
C HIS A 249 -13.67 1.00 -4.13
N THR A 250 -13.72 1.51 -2.89
CA THR A 250 -14.30 0.77 -1.76
C THR A 250 -15.77 0.42 -1.99
N ARG A 251 -16.58 1.35 -2.52
CA ARG A 251 -17.98 1.09 -2.86
C ARG A 251 -18.12 0.04 -3.96
N GLN A 252 -17.26 0.08 -4.97
CA GLN A 252 -17.25 -0.90 -6.04
C GLN A 252 -16.86 -2.29 -5.54
N ILE A 253 -15.78 -2.40 -4.76
CA ILE A 253 -15.35 -3.64 -4.10
C ILE A 253 -16.50 -4.26 -3.29
N HIS A 254 -17.18 -3.45 -2.48
CA HIS A 254 -18.30 -3.90 -1.66
C HIS A 254 -19.47 -4.46 -2.50
N ARG A 255 -19.79 -3.84 -3.64
CA ARG A 255 -20.86 -4.31 -4.55
C ARG A 255 -20.54 -5.65 -5.21
N LEU A 256 -19.27 -6.05 -5.27
CA LEU A 256 -18.81 -7.28 -5.89
C LEU A 256 -18.70 -8.45 -4.88
N ARG A 257 -19.23 -8.28 -3.66
CA ARG A 257 -19.25 -9.30 -2.61
C ARG A 257 -19.89 -10.60 -3.12
N GLY A 258 -19.31 -11.73 -2.70
CA GLY A 258 -19.69 -13.08 -3.17
C GLY A 258 -18.79 -13.59 -4.30
N TYR A 259 -18.21 -12.69 -5.11
CA TYR A 259 -17.03 -12.98 -5.93
C TYR A 259 -15.76 -12.47 -5.25
N ASN A 260 -15.84 -11.24 -4.76
CA ASN A 260 -14.80 -10.58 -3.98
C ASN A 260 -15.02 -10.80 -2.47
N LEU A 261 -13.93 -11.01 -1.73
CA LEU A 261 -13.95 -11.23 -0.26
C LEU A 261 -13.40 -10.03 0.54
N GLY A 262 -13.12 -8.92 -0.13
CA GLY A 262 -12.79 -7.63 0.46
C GLY A 262 -11.70 -6.89 -0.30
N GLY A 263 -11.16 -5.86 0.35
CA GLY A 263 -10.15 -4.99 -0.24
C GLY A 263 -9.13 -4.50 0.79
N VAL A 264 -7.96 -4.10 0.30
CA VAL A 264 -6.86 -3.55 1.09
C VAL A 264 -6.49 -2.18 0.50
N ALA A 265 -6.80 -1.11 1.22
CA ALA A 265 -6.44 0.25 0.83
C ALA A 265 -4.90 0.43 0.89
N HIS A 266 -4.30 1.05 -0.12
CA HIS A 266 -2.85 1.25 -0.20
C HIS A 266 -2.51 2.75 -0.17
N PHE A 267 -1.98 3.32 0.92
CA PHE A 267 -1.18 2.68 1.98
C PHE A 267 -1.19 3.45 3.31
N LEU A 268 -1.14 2.74 4.45
CA LEU A 268 -0.95 3.34 5.78
C LEU A 268 0.53 3.27 6.19
N GLY A 269 1.19 4.42 6.19
CA GLY A 269 2.58 4.59 6.58
C GLY A 269 3.26 5.74 5.82
N GLU A 270 4.57 5.60 5.57
CA GLU A 270 5.43 6.60 4.92
C GLU A 270 6.12 6.01 3.69
N LEU A 271 5.35 5.47 2.74
CA LEU A 271 5.89 5.00 1.46
C LEU A 271 6.28 6.21 0.61
N THR A 272 7.52 6.27 0.14
CA THR A 272 8.03 7.42 -0.63
C THR A 272 8.21 7.14 -2.12
N GLU A 273 7.42 6.21 -2.65
CA GLU A 273 7.43 5.86 -4.06
C GLU A 273 6.78 6.95 -4.94
N GLU A 274 7.49 7.37 -5.98
CA GLU A 274 7.24 8.52 -6.89
C GLU A 274 7.18 9.89 -6.21
N THR A 275 6.66 9.98 -4.98
CA THR A 275 6.64 11.18 -4.13
C THR A 275 6.60 10.78 -2.66
N LEU A 276 6.68 11.76 -1.76
CA LEU A 276 6.47 11.53 -0.33
C LEU A 276 5.02 11.18 0.06
N THR A 277 4.05 11.38 -0.84
CA THR A 277 2.62 11.45 -0.49
C THR A 277 1.70 10.67 -1.42
N TRP A 278 2.20 10.08 -2.51
CA TRP A 278 1.37 9.54 -3.59
C TRP A 278 0.33 8.54 -3.08
N TRP A 279 0.83 7.55 -2.32
CA TRP A 279 0.06 6.41 -1.86
C TRP A 279 -0.46 6.56 -0.44
N ASN A 280 0.20 7.39 0.38
CA ASN A 280 -0.03 7.40 1.82
C ASN A 280 -1.39 8.01 2.17
N ILE A 281 -2.17 7.32 3.01
CA ILE A 281 -3.42 7.86 3.58
C ILE A 281 -3.16 8.68 4.86
N ASN A 282 -1.94 8.68 5.37
CA ASN A 282 -1.50 9.49 6.50
C ASN A 282 -0.17 10.17 6.19
N TYR A 283 0.21 11.12 7.02
CA TYR A 283 1.58 11.65 7.05
C TYR A 283 2.06 11.71 8.49
N SER A 284 3.07 10.90 8.85
CA SER A 284 3.44 10.70 10.25
C SER A 284 2.17 10.33 11.05
N ARG A 285 1.86 11.05 12.14
CA ARG A 285 0.66 10.86 12.96
C ARG A 285 -0.62 11.48 12.38
N TYR A 286 -0.50 12.33 11.35
CA TYR A 286 -1.60 13.12 10.84
C TYR A 286 -2.44 12.36 9.81
N LYS A 287 -3.76 12.57 9.86
CA LYS A 287 -4.76 11.89 9.03
C LYS A 287 -5.10 12.73 7.80
N THR A 288 -5.10 12.14 6.61
CA THR A 288 -5.51 12.86 5.38
C THR A 288 -7.01 12.76 5.13
N ALA A 289 -7.53 13.51 4.16
CA ALA A 289 -8.89 13.31 3.65
C ALA A 289 -9.17 11.86 3.20
N SER A 290 -8.15 11.15 2.69
CA SER A 290 -8.27 9.74 2.30
C SER A 290 -8.47 8.82 3.51
N PHE A 291 -7.80 9.11 4.63
CA PHE A 291 -8.00 8.39 5.89
C PHE A 291 -9.42 8.57 6.40
N ASN A 292 -9.89 9.82 6.47
CA ASN A 292 -11.23 10.14 6.99
C ASN A 292 -12.33 9.50 6.13
N MET A 293 -12.16 9.53 4.79
CA MET A 293 -13.09 8.87 3.87
C MET A 293 -13.14 7.35 4.08
N LEU A 294 -12.00 6.68 4.18
CA LEU A 294 -11.94 5.25 4.46
C LEU A 294 -12.55 4.91 5.82
N LYS A 295 -12.30 5.73 6.84
CA LYS A 295 -12.91 5.58 8.17
C LYS A 295 -14.43 5.62 8.12
N LEU A 296 -14.99 6.59 7.41
CA LEU A 296 -16.44 6.66 7.18
C LEU A 296 -16.95 5.38 6.50
N LEU A 297 -16.27 4.88 5.47
CA LEU A 297 -16.71 3.70 4.73
C LEU A 297 -16.58 2.40 5.53
N TYR A 298 -15.57 2.31 6.38
CA TYR A 298 -15.30 1.12 7.18
C TYR A 298 -16.19 1.04 8.43
N THR A 299 -16.47 2.18 9.06
CA THR A 299 -17.21 2.26 10.32
C THR A 299 -18.68 2.69 10.16
N GLY A 300 -19.04 3.29 9.03
CA GLY A 300 -20.32 3.96 8.83
C GLY A 300 -20.46 5.28 9.60
N CYS A 301 -19.43 5.70 10.33
CA CYS A 301 -19.44 6.88 11.19
C CYS A 301 -18.59 8.00 10.56
N PRO A 302 -19.15 9.21 10.35
CA PRO A 302 -18.34 10.35 9.91
C PRO A 302 -17.31 10.71 10.97
N VAL A 303 -16.23 11.38 10.54
CA VAL A 303 -15.30 12.01 11.47
C VAL A 303 -15.94 13.28 12.04
N SER A 304 -15.55 13.63 13.26
CA SER A 304 -16.02 14.87 13.91
C SER A 304 -15.29 16.12 13.44
N ASN A 305 -14.17 15.94 12.74
CA ASN A 305 -13.31 17.01 12.24
C ASN A 305 -12.60 16.51 10.98
N GLU A 306 -12.72 17.27 9.91
CA GLU A 306 -12.27 16.91 8.58
C GLU A 306 -10.87 17.45 8.30
N ALA A 307 -10.18 16.84 7.34
CA ALA A 307 -8.86 17.33 6.97
C ALA A 307 -8.95 18.70 6.27
N PRO A 308 -7.94 19.58 6.43
CA PRO A 308 -7.87 20.82 5.68
C PRO A 308 -7.97 20.60 4.17
N VAL A 309 -8.31 21.65 3.42
CA VAL A 309 -8.40 21.60 1.96
C VAL A 309 -7.51 22.67 1.34
N ILE A 310 -6.49 22.24 0.60
CA ILE A 310 -5.62 23.12 -0.18
C ILE A 310 -6.30 23.42 -1.52
N ARG A 311 -6.55 24.69 -1.80
CA ARG A 311 -7.16 25.20 -3.03
C ARG A 311 -6.14 25.63 -4.07
N SER A 312 -5.02 26.21 -3.63
CA SER A 312 -3.90 26.51 -4.51
C SER A 312 -2.55 26.45 -3.77
N PHE A 313 -1.51 26.10 -4.53
CA PHE A 313 -0.12 26.16 -4.11
C PHE A 313 0.69 26.77 -5.25
N GLU A 314 1.17 27.99 -5.06
CA GLU A 314 1.84 28.80 -6.08
C GLU A 314 3.30 29.03 -5.68
N LEU A 315 4.18 28.92 -6.67
CA LEU A 315 5.61 29.18 -6.54
C LEU A 315 5.95 30.32 -7.48
N SER A 316 6.73 31.31 -7.03
CA SER A 316 7.18 32.40 -7.91
C SER A 316 8.07 31.92 -9.05
N LYS A 317 8.70 30.74 -8.89
CA LYS A 317 9.59 30.13 -9.87
C LYS A 317 9.63 28.62 -9.70
N THR A 318 9.67 27.90 -10.82
CA THR A 318 9.73 26.43 -10.88
C THR A 318 10.87 25.92 -11.75
N ASN A 319 11.59 26.80 -12.44
CA ASN A 319 12.62 26.48 -13.43
C ASN A 319 13.78 27.45 -13.34
N ASN A 320 14.98 27.02 -13.73
CA ASN A 320 16.20 27.83 -13.71
C ASN A 320 16.51 28.40 -12.31
N ILE A 321 16.21 27.62 -11.27
CA ILE A 321 16.44 27.99 -9.88
C ILE A 321 17.89 27.70 -9.55
N LYS A 322 18.59 28.66 -8.94
CA LYS A 322 19.98 28.48 -8.52
C LYS A 322 20.07 27.96 -7.08
N PRO A 323 21.13 27.24 -6.72
CA PRO A 323 21.48 27.01 -5.32
C PRO A 323 21.51 28.35 -4.53
N GLY A 324 21.00 28.35 -3.30
CA GLY A 324 20.87 29.56 -2.47
C GLY A 324 19.71 30.50 -2.84
N GLU A 325 19.03 30.29 -3.98
CA GLU A 325 17.92 31.12 -4.41
C GLU A 325 16.72 30.98 -3.47
N LYS A 326 15.95 32.07 -3.31
CA LYS A 326 14.73 32.12 -2.50
C LYS A 326 13.52 32.05 -3.42
N ILE A 327 12.65 31.08 -3.18
CA ILE A 327 11.39 30.91 -3.90
C ILE A 327 10.26 31.43 -3.01
N ASP A 328 9.45 32.35 -3.52
CA ASP A 328 8.24 32.78 -2.83
C ASP A 328 7.16 31.71 -3.00
N VAL A 329 6.50 31.35 -1.89
CA VAL A 329 5.42 30.38 -1.86
C VAL A 329 4.14 31.02 -1.33
N SER A 330 3.03 30.71 -1.98
CA SER A 330 1.67 31.17 -1.63
C SER A 330 0.74 29.98 -1.60
N VAL A 331 0.02 29.79 -0.49
CA VAL A 331 -0.87 28.65 -0.27
C VAL A 331 -2.25 29.17 0.13
N LYS A 332 -3.29 28.79 -0.62
CA LYS A 332 -4.68 28.99 -0.20
C LYS A 332 -5.21 27.68 0.35
N ALA A 333 -5.52 27.64 1.63
CA ALA A 333 -6.12 26.50 2.29
C ALA A 333 -7.25 26.95 3.21
N THR A 334 -8.22 26.05 3.42
CA THR A 334 -9.38 26.26 4.29
C THR A 334 -9.55 25.04 5.19
N ASP A 335 -9.99 25.25 6.41
CA ASP A 335 -10.44 24.19 7.30
C ASP A 335 -11.98 24.15 7.32
N PRO A 336 -12.63 22.97 7.20
CA PRO A 336 -14.09 22.90 7.23
C PRO A 336 -14.72 23.34 8.55
N GLU A 337 -14.01 23.17 9.67
CA GLU A 337 -14.44 23.56 11.01
C GLU A 337 -13.86 24.92 11.43
N GLU A 338 -13.16 25.61 10.53
CA GLU A 338 -12.46 26.88 10.76
C GLU A 338 -11.33 26.77 11.81
N ASP A 339 -10.74 25.58 11.98
CA ASP A 339 -9.58 25.38 12.86
C ASP A 339 -8.33 26.16 12.38
N THR A 340 -7.43 26.45 13.33
CA THR A 340 -6.18 27.15 13.02
C THR A 340 -5.24 26.24 12.21
N LEU A 341 -4.79 26.75 11.07
CA LEU A 341 -3.92 26.02 10.15
C LEU A 341 -2.43 26.34 10.35
N SER A 342 -1.62 25.28 10.36
CA SER A 342 -0.15 25.34 10.35
C SER A 342 0.41 24.84 9.02
N TYR A 343 1.52 25.45 8.57
CA TYR A 343 2.10 25.20 7.24
C TYR A 343 3.55 24.73 7.39
N ASN A 344 3.86 23.57 6.84
CA ASN A 344 5.21 23.02 6.79
C ASN A 344 5.64 22.78 5.34
N TYR A 345 6.81 23.27 4.96
CA TYR A 345 7.39 23.07 3.64
C TYR A 345 8.52 22.06 3.70
N THR A 346 8.61 21.19 2.70
CA THR A 346 9.67 20.18 2.60
C THR A 346 10.11 20.05 1.15
N LEU A 347 11.41 19.88 0.91
CA LEU A 347 11.95 19.53 -0.40
C LEU A 347 12.26 18.02 -0.43
N SER A 348 12.15 17.39 -1.60
CA SER A 348 12.63 16.02 -1.80
C SER A 348 13.40 15.86 -3.11
N SER A 349 14.39 14.98 -3.12
CA SER A 349 15.02 14.45 -4.33
C SER A 349 14.47 13.08 -4.71
N PRO A 350 14.37 12.76 -6.00
CA PRO A 350 14.27 11.38 -6.45
C PRO A 350 15.59 10.63 -6.19
N GLU A 351 15.49 9.36 -5.80
CA GLU A 351 16.56 8.39 -5.66
C GLU A 351 16.14 7.12 -6.42
N SER A 352 17.08 6.47 -7.11
CA SER A 352 16.81 5.19 -7.76
C SER A 352 16.67 4.09 -6.69
N SER A 353 15.64 3.24 -6.82
CA SER A 353 15.51 2.04 -6.00
C SER A 353 15.88 0.78 -6.78
N TYR A 354 16.22 -0.28 -6.03
CA TYR A 354 16.54 -1.60 -6.57
C TYR A 354 15.38 -2.23 -7.37
N LEU A 355 14.13 -1.88 -7.04
CA LEU A 355 12.93 -2.41 -7.69
C LEU A 355 12.48 -1.56 -8.90
N GLN A 356 13.36 -0.72 -9.44
CA GLN A 356 13.07 0.23 -10.53
C GLN A 356 12.02 1.31 -10.19
N PHE A 357 11.51 1.34 -8.95
CA PHE A 357 10.71 2.45 -8.46
C PHE A 357 11.59 3.68 -8.19
N THR A 358 11.04 4.87 -8.40
CA THR A 358 11.67 6.12 -7.93
C THR A 358 11.26 6.35 -6.48
N MET A 359 12.22 6.41 -5.56
CA MET A 359 11.97 6.71 -4.16
C MET A 359 12.33 8.15 -3.85
N HIS A 360 11.64 8.78 -2.91
CA HIS A 360 11.89 10.17 -2.55
C HIS A 360 12.48 10.29 -1.15
N LYS A 361 13.53 11.11 -1.04
CA LYS A 361 14.18 11.44 0.24
C LYS A 361 13.97 12.90 0.58
N LYS A 362 13.63 13.17 1.85
CA LYS A 362 13.47 14.53 2.37
C LYS A 362 14.82 15.25 2.42
N ILE A 363 14.84 16.49 1.96
CA ILE A 363 15.98 17.40 2.01
C ILE A 363 15.63 18.52 3.00
N PRO A 364 16.47 18.78 4.02
CA PRO A 364 16.31 19.92 4.90
C PRO A 364 16.32 21.23 4.10
N ILE A 365 15.37 22.11 4.39
CA ILE A 365 15.31 23.45 3.80
C ILE A 365 15.12 24.51 4.88
N LYS A 366 15.59 25.72 4.60
CA LYS A 366 15.29 26.89 5.43
C LYS A 366 14.05 27.59 4.88
N VAL A 367 13.13 27.94 5.78
CA VAL A 367 11.93 28.71 5.46
C VAL A 367 12.00 30.05 6.18
N ILE A 368 11.75 31.15 5.46
CA ILE A 368 11.68 32.51 6.00
C ILE A 368 10.20 32.93 5.97
N GLY A 369 9.68 33.36 7.12
CA GLY A 369 8.25 33.63 7.31
C GLY A 369 7.51 32.43 7.91
N LYS A 370 6.20 32.58 8.11
CA LYS A 370 5.31 31.54 8.64
C LYS A 370 3.95 31.65 7.95
N GLY A 371 3.23 30.54 7.87
CA GLY A 371 1.86 30.50 7.37
C GLY A 371 1.77 30.32 5.86
N SER A 372 0.70 30.84 5.28
CA SER A 372 0.32 30.70 3.87
C SER A 372 1.23 31.42 2.87
N PHE A 373 2.02 32.39 3.33
CA PHE A 373 3.03 33.09 2.54
C PHE A 373 4.40 32.95 3.18
N ALA A 374 5.36 32.39 2.46
CA ALA A 374 6.72 32.20 2.95
C ALA A 374 7.76 32.29 1.83
N LYS A 375 9.04 32.28 2.19
CA LYS A 375 10.14 32.07 1.25
C LYS A 375 10.88 30.78 1.59
N VAL A 376 10.98 29.87 0.62
CA VAL A 376 11.80 28.67 0.72
C VAL A 376 13.19 28.97 0.18
N VAL A 377 14.22 28.73 0.99
CA VAL A 377 15.62 28.88 0.58
C VAL A 377 16.14 27.55 0.07
N ILE A 378 16.58 27.53 -1.18
CA ILE A 378 17.22 26.35 -1.77
C ILE A 378 18.62 26.16 -1.17
N PRO A 379 19.00 24.94 -0.73
CA PRO A 379 20.33 24.70 -0.18
C PRO A 379 21.45 25.09 -1.15
N ASP A 380 22.56 25.64 -0.62
CA ASP A 380 23.70 26.08 -1.44
C ASP A 380 24.49 24.90 -2.05
N ASP A 381 24.50 23.77 -1.35
CA ASP A 381 25.22 22.53 -1.70
C ASP A 381 24.39 21.56 -2.54
N ILE A 382 23.16 21.93 -2.91
CA ILE A 382 22.29 21.07 -3.72
C ILE A 382 22.85 20.86 -5.12
N ASP A 383 22.72 19.64 -5.65
CA ASP A 383 23.12 19.33 -7.02
C ASP A 383 22.07 19.79 -8.03
N ASN A 384 22.49 20.05 -9.27
CA ASN A 384 21.57 20.33 -10.36
C ASN A 384 20.65 19.14 -10.58
N GLY A 385 19.35 19.40 -10.78
CA GLY A 385 18.38 18.34 -10.98
C GLY A 385 16.94 18.77 -10.75
N ILE A 386 16.03 17.80 -10.86
CA ILE A 386 14.61 17.98 -10.63
C ILE A 386 14.28 17.50 -9.21
N TYR A 387 13.61 18.36 -8.45
CA TYR A 387 13.19 18.13 -7.08
C TYR A 387 11.68 18.34 -6.96
N ARG A 388 11.10 17.97 -5.82
CA ARG A 388 9.71 18.31 -5.49
C ARG A 388 9.64 19.12 -4.20
N LEU A 389 8.94 20.25 -4.25
CA LEU A 389 8.61 21.06 -3.09
C LEU A 389 7.19 20.75 -2.65
N TYR A 390 7.02 20.42 -1.38
CA TYR A 390 5.76 20.04 -0.75
C TYR A 390 5.33 21.13 0.21
N VAL A 391 4.02 21.24 0.38
CA VAL A 391 3.42 21.86 1.57
C VAL A 391 2.53 20.84 2.27
N PHE A 392 2.68 20.76 3.58
CA PHE A 392 1.82 20.04 4.51
C PHE A 392 1.06 21.08 5.34
N VAL A 393 -0.26 21.10 5.22
CA VAL A 393 -1.15 21.99 5.98
C VAL A 393 -1.86 21.16 7.03
N THR A 394 -1.58 21.41 8.30
CA THR A 394 -2.15 20.66 9.43
C THR A 394 -3.08 21.53 10.26
N ASP A 395 -4.09 20.93 10.85
CA ASP A 395 -4.91 21.53 11.91
C ASP A 395 -4.39 21.14 13.31
N GLU A 396 -5.09 21.58 14.35
CA GLU A 396 -4.80 21.23 15.75
C GLU A 396 -5.37 19.86 16.18
N GLN A 397 -6.26 19.28 15.36
CA GLN A 397 -6.98 18.04 15.63
C GLN A 397 -6.29 16.80 15.08
N GLY A 398 -5.17 16.98 14.38
CA GLY A 398 -4.33 15.90 13.89
C GLY A 398 -4.67 15.45 12.47
N ASN A 399 -5.25 16.32 11.65
CA ASN A 399 -5.35 16.08 10.21
C ASN A 399 -4.30 16.87 9.42
N VAL A 400 -4.16 16.49 8.15
CA VAL A 400 -3.23 17.09 7.21
C VAL A 400 -3.78 17.06 5.79
N ALA A 401 -3.49 18.13 5.06
CA ALA A 401 -3.62 18.21 3.62
C ALA A 401 -2.24 18.41 2.99
N THR A 402 -2.03 17.81 1.84
CA THR A 402 -0.74 17.82 1.15
C THR A 402 -0.92 18.16 -0.32
N THR A 403 0.08 18.87 -0.86
CA THR A 403 0.26 19.04 -2.30
C THR A 403 1.74 19.31 -2.57
N ASN A 404 2.18 19.07 -3.81
CA ASN A 404 3.54 19.35 -4.23
C ASN A 404 3.62 19.90 -5.64
N LYS A 405 4.79 20.44 -5.99
CA LYS A 405 5.18 20.84 -7.34
C LYS A 405 6.63 20.46 -7.58
N SER A 406 6.94 20.03 -8.80
CA SER A 406 8.34 19.86 -9.18
C SER A 406 9.01 21.22 -9.41
N ILE A 407 10.30 21.27 -9.12
CA ILE A 407 11.17 22.41 -9.40
C ILE A 407 12.45 21.91 -10.07
N ASN A 408 12.96 22.68 -11.04
CA ASN A 408 14.22 22.41 -11.70
C ASN A 408 15.30 23.37 -11.19
N ILE A 409 16.31 22.79 -10.53
CA ILE A 409 17.47 23.50 -10.01
C ILE A 409 18.60 23.35 -11.03
N SER A 410 19.03 24.47 -11.59
CA SER A 410 20.10 24.54 -12.58
C SER A 410 20.85 25.87 -12.42
N GLY A 411 22.17 25.80 -12.27
CA GLY A 411 23.00 27.01 -12.29
C GLY A 411 24.30 26.99 -11.50
N ARG A 412 24.99 25.84 -11.41
CA ARG A 412 26.45 25.87 -11.24
C ARG A 412 27.13 26.31 -12.53
#